data_AF-A0A549SQS0-F1
#
_entry.id   AF-A0A549SQS0-F1
#
_cell.length_a   1.000
_cell.length_b   1.000
_cell.length_c   1.000
_cell.angle_alpha   90.00
_cell.angle_beta   90.00
_cell.angle_gamma   90.00
#
_symmetry.space_group_name_H-M   'P 1'
#
loop_
_entity.id
_entity.type
_entity.pdbx_description
1 polymer ?
#
loop_
_entity_poly.entity_id
_entity_poly.type
_entity_poly.pdbx_seq_one_letter_code
_entity_poly.pdbx_strand_id
1 'polypeptide(L)'
;MRTDADAPQVGVILKLPNGGVLAPTDLELIDALRKERSIIGASRALGLSYRKCWLSVDALNRTFESPVVATFPGRREGGAEITPFGERLVSVYRSIERHAANSAKRTLDEIIGALDWSYQKTASDAETEPRRDRASGR
;
A
#
# COMPACT_ATOMS: atom_id res chain seq x y z
N MET A 1 -2.96 -26.44 14.13
CA MET A 1 -2.60 -25.17 14.79
C MET A 1 -2.64 -24.11 13.71
N ARG A 2 -3.76 -23.39 13.57
CA ARG A 2 -3.89 -22.32 12.55
C ARG A 2 -3.04 -21.14 13.04
N THR A 3 -2.09 -20.72 12.22
CA THR A 3 -1.23 -19.57 12.47
C THR A 3 -2.03 -18.26 12.34
N ASP A 4 -1.63 -17.19 13.03
CA ASP A 4 -2.26 -15.85 12.93
C ASP A 4 -2.33 -15.31 11.49
N ALA A 5 -1.54 -15.88 10.56
CA ALA A 5 -1.56 -15.55 9.13
C ALA A 5 -2.88 -15.91 8.41
N ASP A 6 -3.71 -16.79 8.96
CA ASP A 6 -5.04 -17.15 8.42
C ASP A 6 -6.17 -16.35 9.06
N ALA A 7 -5.85 -15.33 9.86
CA ALA A 7 -6.85 -14.49 10.48
C ALA A 7 -7.57 -13.63 9.42
N PRO A 8 -8.88 -13.45 9.56
CA PRO A 8 -9.65 -12.61 8.65
C PRO A 8 -9.15 -11.16 8.76
N GLN A 9 -8.97 -10.50 7.62
CA GLN A 9 -8.41 -9.14 7.56
C GLN A 9 -9.32 -8.19 6.79
N VAL A 10 -9.36 -6.94 7.25
CA VAL A 10 -10.10 -5.85 6.61
C VAL A 10 -9.09 -4.88 6.00
N GLY A 11 -9.08 -4.79 4.68
CA GLY A 11 -8.32 -3.77 3.95
C GLY A 11 -9.11 -2.47 3.85
N VAL A 12 -8.47 -1.33 4.09
CA VAL A 12 -9.09 0.00 3.96
C VAL A 12 -8.45 0.76 2.81
N ILE A 13 -9.26 1.26 1.87
CA ILE A 13 -8.82 2.19 0.83
C ILE A 13 -9.56 3.51 1.05
N LEU A 14 -8.81 4.59 1.26
CA LEU A 14 -9.35 5.92 1.41
C LEU A 14 -9.38 6.61 0.05
N LYS A 15 -10.58 6.92 -0.45
CA LYS A 15 -10.77 7.78 -1.62
C LYS A 15 -11.04 9.20 -1.14
N LEU A 16 -10.18 10.13 -1.52
CA LEU A 16 -10.21 11.51 -1.03
C LEU A 16 -10.96 12.43 -2.01
N PRO A 17 -11.63 13.49 -1.53
CA PRO A 17 -12.38 14.41 -2.38
C PRO A 17 -11.54 15.11 -3.46
N ASN A 18 -10.23 15.25 -3.25
CA ASN A 18 -9.31 15.83 -4.24
C ASN A 18 -8.84 14.81 -5.29
N GLY A 19 -9.44 13.62 -5.35
CA GLY A 19 -9.07 12.55 -6.28
C GLY A 19 -7.90 11.68 -5.83
N GLY A 20 -7.28 12.01 -4.69
CA GLY A 20 -6.24 11.17 -4.09
C GLY A 20 -6.78 9.83 -3.60
N VAL A 21 -5.91 8.82 -3.61
CA VAL A 21 -6.21 7.50 -3.04
C VAL A 21 -5.08 7.14 -2.08
N LEU A 22 -5.43 6.69 -0.88
CA LEU A 22 -4.49 6.12 0.09
C LEU A 22 -4.90 4.68 0.38
N ALA A 23 -4.01 3.74 0.06
CA ALA A 23 -4.22 2.31 0.12
C ALA A 23 -3.11 1.61 0.94
N PRO A 24 -3.29 0.33 1.31
CA PRO A 24 -2.28 -0.40 2.10
C PRO A 24 -0.88 -0.41 1.44
N THR A 25 -0.83 -0.46 0.11
CA THR A 25 0.41 -0.41 -0.66
C THR A 25 1.20 0.89 -0.48
N ASP A 26 0.53 2.00 -0.18
CA ASP A 26 1.20 3.27 0.11
C ASP A 26 1.90 3.22 1.46
N LEU A 27 1.31 2.53 2.44
CA LEU A 27 1.92 2.33 3.76
C LEU A 27 3.13 1.40 3.66
N GLU A 28 3.04 0.33 2.87
CA GLU A 28 4.18 -0.54 2.54
C GLU A 28 5.33 0.26 1.91
N LEU A 29 5.01 1.18 0.99
CA LEU A 29 5.99 2.08 0.38
C LEU A 29 6.64 3.00 1.42
N ILE A 30 5.85 3.61 2.30
CA ILE A 30 6.35 4.48 3.37
C ILE A 30 7.26 3.70 4.32
N ASP A 31 6.87 2.48 4.72
CA ASP A 31 7.66 1.62 5.59
C ASP A 31 8.99 1.20 4.93
N ALA A 32 8.96 0.84 3.64
CA ALA A 32 10.17 0.53 2.87
C ALA A 32 11.09 1.76 2.74
N LEU A 33 10.56 2.94 2.47
CA LEU A 33 11.33 4.19 2.41
C LEU A 33 11.95 4.54 3.77
N ARG A 34 11.24 4.30 4.88
CA ARG A 34 11.77 4.50 6.24
C ARG A 34 12.98 3.62 6.51
N LYS A 35 12.91 2.35 6.10
CA LYS A 35 14.00 1.37 6.29
C LYS A 35 15.19 1.62 5.36
N GLU A 36 14.92 1.79 4.07
CA GLU A 36 15.95 1.83 3.03
C GLU A 36 16.54 3.23 2.81
N ARG A 37 15.86 4.28 3.32
CA ARG A 37 16.23 5.70 3.18
C ARG A 37 16.55 6.12 1.73
N SER A 38 15.97 5.45 0.75
CA SER A 38 16.18 5.71 -0.67
C SER A 38 15.05 5.13 -1.52
N ILE A 39 14.69 5.82 -2.61
CA ILE A 39 13.65 5.35 -3.55
C ILE A 39 14.09 4.07 -4.27
N ILE A 40 15.38 3.97 -4.63
CA ILE A 40 15.92 2.77 -5.30
C ILE A 40 15.94 1.56 -4.35
N GLY A 41 16.31 1.77 -3.08
CA GLY A 41 16.26 0.71 -2.07
C GLY A 41 14.83 0.24 -1.83
N ALA A 42 13.90 1.18 -1.62
CA ALA A 42 12.48 0.86 -1.47
C ALA A 42 11.91 0.13 -2.69
N SER A 43 12.25 0.55 -3.93
CA SER A 43 11.78 -0.13 -5.14
C SER A 43 12.27 -1.58 -5.21
N ARG A 44 13.52 -1.85 -4.83
CA ARG A 44 14.07 -3.21 -4.77
C ARG A 44 13.40 -4.04 -3.69
N ALA A 45 13.21 -3.48 -2.50
CA ALA A 45 12.55 -4.15 -1.38
C ALA A 45 11.10 -4.55 -1.70
N LEU A 46 10.40 -3.75 -2.51
CA LEU A 46 9.00 -3.97 -2.91
C LEU A 46 8.85 -4.70 -4.26
N GLY A 47 9.95 -5.07 -4.93
CA GLY A 47 9.89 -5.67 -6.27
C GLY A 47 9.30 -4.75 -7.35
N LEU A 48 9.35 -3.43 -7.14
CA LEU A 48 8.82 -2.43 -8.06
C LEU A 48 9.91 -1.91 -9.00
N SER A 49 9.53 -1.54 -10.22
CA SER A 49 10.41 -0.73 -11.05
C SER A 49 10.67 0.62 -10.39
N TYR A 50 11.87 1.16 -10.55
CA TYR A 50 12.22 2.48 -10.02
C TYR A 50 11.20 3.55 -10.43
N ARG A 51 10.76 3.54 -11.69
CA ARG A 51 9.74 4.46 -12.21
C ARG A 51 8.41 4.33 -11.46
N LYS A 52 7.93 3.11 -11.20
CA LYS A 52 6.67 2.89 -10.47
C LYS A 52 6.77 3.38 -9.03
N CYS A 53 7.87 3.08 -8.35
CA CYS A 53 8.13 3.56 -7.00
C CYS A 53 8.19 5.10 -6.95
N TRP A 54 8.93 5.74 -7.86
CA TRP A 54 9.02 7.20 -7.95
C TRP A 54 7.65 7.86 -8.20
N LEU A 55 6.85 7.32 -9.13
CA LEU A 55 5.50 7.85 -9.40
C LEU A 55 4.57 7.72 -8.18
N SER A 56 4.72 6.66 -7.39
CA SER A 56 3.95 6.48 -6.16
C SER A 56 4.35 7.52 -5.10
N VAL A 57 5.65 7.79 -4.97
CA VAL A 57 6.16 8.87 -4.10
C VAL A 57 5.67 10.25 -4.55
N ASP A 58 5.73 10.55 -5.85
CA ASP A 58 5.24 11.80 -6.43
C ASP A 58 3.74 11.99 -6.17
N ALA A 59 2.95 10.94 -6.39
CA ALA A 59 1.51 10.95 -6.11
C ALA A 59 1.20 11.21 -4.63
N LEU A 60 1.91 10.54 -3.70
CA LEU A 60 1.76 10.79 -2.26
C LEU A 60 2.07 12.24 -1.91
N ASN A 61 3.17 12.79 -2.42
CA ASN A 61 3.56 14.17 -2.13
C ASN A 61 2.61 15.21 -2.71
N ARG A 62 1.94 14.91 -3.83
CA ARG A 62 0.99 15.82 -4.50
C ARG A 62 -0.44 15.71 -3.96
N THR A 63 -0.75 14.66 -3.21
CA THR A 63 -2.08 14.44 -2.63
C THR A 63 -2.36 15.37 -1.45
N PHE A 64 -1.32 15.90 -0.78
CA PHE A 64 -1.43 16.70 0.43
C PHE A 64 -0.69 18.03 0.30
N GLU A 65 -1.04 19.00 1.16
CA GLU A 65 -0.37 20.31 1.21
C GLU A 65 1.08 20.23 1.68
N SER A 66 1.40 19.24 2.51
CA SER A 66 2.75 18.94 2.99
C SER A 66 3.26 17.65 2.37
N PRO A 67 4.53 17.59 1.94
CA PRO A 67 5.09 16.36 1.38
C PRO A 67 5.09 15.25 2.44
N VAL A 68 4.74 14.03 2.03
CA VAL A 68 4.82 12.81 2.84
C VAL A 68 6.26 12.32 2.92
N VAL A 69 7.00 12.46 1.82
CA VAL A 69 8.39 12.02 1.66
C VAL A 69 9.26 13.20 1.22
N ALA A 70 10.30 13.51 1.99
CA ALA A 70 11.36 14.41 1.57
C ALA A 70 12.37 13.63 0.72
N THR A 71 12.75 14.16 -0.44
CA THR A 71 13.72 13.52 -1.33
C THR A 71 14.98 14.40 -1.47
N PHE A 72 16.15 13.76 -1.48
CA PHE A 72 17.45 14.42 -1.52
C PHE A 72 18.30 13.85 -2.68
N PRO A 73 18.07 14.29 -3.93
CA PRO A 73 18.83 13.81 -5.07
C PRO A 73 20.33 14.04 -4.90
N GLY A 74 21.14 13.02 -5.23
CA GLY A 74 22.61 13.12 -5.19
C GLY A 74 23.24 13.04 -3.79
N ARG A 75 22.44 12.87 -2.72
CA ARG A 75 22.97 12.67 -1.37
C ARG A 75 23.55 11.26 -1.21
N ARG A 76 24.78 11.16 -0.69
CA ARG A 76 25.51 9.90 -0.51
C ARG A 76 24.92 9.03 0.60
N GLU A 77 24.36 9.66 1.63
CA GLU A 77 23.76 9.01 2.80
C GLU A 77 22.26 9.37 2.88
N GLY A 78 21.40 8.53 2.31
CA GLY A 78 19.95 8.69 2.37
C GLY A 78 19.38 9.68 1.34
N GLY A 79 18.74 9.14 0.30
CA GLY A 79 18.10 9.91 -0.77
C GLY A 79 16.62 10.18 -0.54
N ALA A 80 16.02 9.60 0.51
CA ALA A 80 14.62 9.83 0.87
C ALA A 80 14.39 9.62 2.37
N GLU A 81 13.51 10.44 2.96
CA GLU A 81 13.11 10.37 4.37
C GLU A 81 11.61 10.65 4.51
N ILE A 82 10.95 9.99 5.45
CA ILE A 82 9.54 10.27 5.76
C ILE A 82 9.47 11.56 6.57
N THR A 83 8.59 12.47 6.18
CA THR A 83 8.44 13.74 6.88
C THR A 83 7.64 13.55 8.17
N PRO A 84 7.68 14.50 9.12
CA PRO A 84 6.80 14.47 10.28
C PRO A 84 5.31 14.41 9.92
N PHE A 85 4.92 15.00 8.79
CA PHE A 85 3.55 14.87 8.28
C PHE A 85 3.27 13.44 7.81
N GLY A 86 4.19 12.83 7.06
CA GLY A 86 4.07 11.43 6.62
C GLY A 86 3.94 10.45 7.80
N GLU A 87 4.71 10.64 8.88
CA GLU A 87 4.59 9.81 10.08
C GLU A 87 3.21 9.95 10.75
N ARG A 88 2.68 11.18 10.84
CA ARG A 88 1.32 11.40 11.34
C ARG A 88 0.26 10.77 10.45
N LEU A 89 0.42 10.88 9.13
CA LEU A 89 -0.49 10.27 8.16
C LEU A 89 -0.56 8.75 8.35
N VAL A 90 0.58 8.08 8.50
CA VAL A 90 0.66 6.64 8.81
C VAL A 90 -0.11 6.32 10.08
N SER A 91 0.13 7.07 11.16
CA SER A 91 -0.54 6.84 12.44
C SER A 91 -2.07 6.97 12.33
N VAL A 92 -2.56 7.99 11.61
CA VAL A 92 -4.00 8.20 11.38
C VAL A 92 -4.59 7.06 10.55
N TYR A 93 -3.94 6.66 9.46
CA TYR A 93 -4.40 5.56 8.62
C TYR A 93 -4.47 4.24 9.41
N ARG A 94 -3.42 3.89 10.16
CA ARG A 94 -3.43 2.69 11.02
C ARG A 94 -4.52 2.74 12.10
N SER A 95 -4.88 3.94 12.58
CA SER A 95 -6.02 4.09 13.50
C SER A 95 -7.35 3.81 12.82
N ILE A 96 -7.52 4.26 11.58
CA ILE A 96 -8.72 3.95 10.77
C ILE A 96 -8.81 2.45 10.53
N GLU A 97 -7.71 1.78 10.15
CA GLU A 97 -7.68 0.32 9.97
C GLU A 97 -8.14 -0.41 11.24
N ARG A 98 -7.61 -0.04 12.41
CA ARG A 98 -8.02 -0.64 13.69
C ARG A 98 -9.51 -0.43 13.98
N HIS A 99 -10.02 0.78 13.77
CA HIS A 99 -11.45 1.06 13.98
C HIS A 99 -12.34 0.27 13.02
N ALA A 100 -11.95 0.16 11.75
CA ALA A 100 -12.66 -0.61 10.75
C ALA A 100 -12.68 -2.11 11.09
N ALA A 101 -11.52 -2.69 11.42
CA ALA A 101 -11.41 -4.10 11.80
C ALA A 101 -12.23 -4.42 13.07
N ASN A 102 -12.17 -3.55 14.08
CA ASN A 102 -12.96 -3.73 15.31
C ASN A 102 -14.46 -3.66 15.04
N SER A 103 -14.90 -2.72 14.20
CA SER A 103 -16.32 -2.56 13.86
C SER A 103 -16.84 -3.72 13.01
N ALA A 104 -16.00 -4.27 12.14
CA ALA A 104 -16.36 -5.36 11.25
C ALA A 104 -16.35 -6.74 11.93
N LYS A 105 -15.70 -6.88 13.10
CA LYS A 105 -15.42 -8.19 13.74
C LYS A 105 -16.63 -9.13 13.78
N ARG A 106 -17.77 -8.67 14.30
CA ARG A 106 -18.97 -9.51 14.46
C ARG A 106 -19.54 -9.96 13.11
N THR A 107 -19.59 -9.06 12.13
CA THR A 107 -20.09 -9.37 10.78
C THR A 107 -19.12 -10.29 10.04
N LEU A 108 -17.83 -10.14 10.30
CA LEU A 108 -16.80 -10.99 9.72
C LEU A 108 -16.86 -12.42 10.28
N ASP A 109 -17.14 -12.58 11.58
CA ASP A 109 -17.37 -13.90 12.20
C ASP A 109 -18.53 -14.66 11.54
N GLU A 110 -19.60 -13.96 11.15
CA GLU A 110 -20.73 -14.55 10.42
C GLU A 110 -20.30 -15.07 9.03
N ILE A 111 -19.53 -14.27 8.28
CA ILE A 111 -19.00 -14.68 6.97
C ILE A 111 -18.05 -15.88 7.13
N ILE A 112 -17.18 -15.86 8.16
CA ILE A 112 -16.24 -16.95 8.44
C ILE A 112 -16.97 -18.25 8.76
N GLY A 113 -18.06 -18.17 9.52
CA GLY A 113 -18.91 -19.32 9.82
C GLY A 113 -19.56 -19.93 8.58
N ALA A 114 -19.77 -19.13 7.53
CA ALA A 114 -20.36 -19.56 6.26
C ALA A 114 -19.35 -19.99 5.19
N LEU A 115 -18.05 -19.99 5.47
CA LEU A 115 -17.04 -20.36 4.49
C LEU A 115 -17.15 -21.84 4.09
N ASP A 116 -17.11 -22.10 2.79
CA ASP A 116 -16.80 -23.42 2.27
C ASP A 116 -15.29 -23.65 2.36
N TRP A 117 -14.87 -24.38 3.41
CA TRP A 117 -13.46 -24.69 3.65
C TRP A 117 -12.85 -25.63 2.61
N SER A 118 -13.65 -26.21 1.70
CA SER A 118 -13.14 -26.96 0.55
C SER A 118 -12.77 -26.08 -0.64
N TYR A 119 -13.13 -24.79 -0.63
CA TYR A 119 -12.81 -23.85 -1.70
C TYR A 119 -11.30 -23.78 -1.94
N GLN A 120 -10.91 -24.03 -3.19
CA GLN A 120 -9.56 -23.82 -3.69
C GLN A 120 -9.60 -22.73 -4.75
N LYS A 121 -8.77 -21.69 -4.58
CA LYS A 121 -8.63 -20.63 -5.58
C LYS A 121 -8.09 -21.25 -6.89
N THR A 122 -8.87 -21.16 -7.96
CA THR A 122 -8.44 -21.70 -9.27
C THR A 122 -7.54 -20.68 -9.99
N ALA A 123 -6.57 -21.19 -10.77
CA ALA A 123 -5.60 -20.35 -11.50
C ALA A 123 -6.24 -19.32 -12.45
N SER A 124 -7.49 -19.52 -12.88
CA SER A 124 -8.25 -18.59 -13.73
C SER A 124 -8.61 -17.26 -13.05
N ASP A 125 -8.65 -17.21 -11.73
CA ASP A 125 -9.06 -16.02 -10.97
C ASP A 125 -7.89 -15.05 -10.71
N ALA A 126 -6.69 -15.38 -11.19
CA ALA A 126 -5.47 -14.60 -11.00
C ALA A 126 -5.16 -13.60 -12.15
N GLU A 127 -5.83 -13.70 -13.31
CA GLU A 127 -5.50 -12.93 -14.53
C GLU A 127 -6.36 -11.67 -14.76
N THR A 128 -6.81 -10.97 -13.72
CA THR A 128 -7.41 -9.62 -13.90
C THR A 128 -6.45 -8.52 -13.44
N GLU A 129 -5.24 -8.52 -13.98
CA GLU A 129 -4.49 -7.28 -14.20
C GLU A 129 -4.71 -6.87 -15.67
N PRO A 130 -5.11 -5.62 -15.97
CA PRO A 130 -5.34 -5.23 -17.36
C PRO A 130 -4.01 -5.31 -18.11
N ARG A 131 -3.95 -6.18 -19.12
CA ARG A 131 -2.95 -6.12 -20.19
C ARG A 131 -2.96 -4.70 -20.74
N ARG A 132 -1.97 -3.88 -20.38
CA ARG A 132 -1.72 -2.64 -21.12
C ARG A 132 -1.22 -3.04 -22.51
N ASP A 133 -1.98 -2.56 -23.48
CA ASP A 133 -1.88 -2.79 -24.91
C ASP A 133 -0.45 -2.74 -25.45
N ARG A 134 -0.18 -3.70 -26.33
CA ARG A 134 0.79 -3.50 -27.41
C ARG A 134 0.17 -2.56 -28.44
N ALA A 135 0.76 -1.40 -28.64
CA ALA A 135 0.79 -0.69 -29.91
C ALA A 135 2.25 -0.20 -30.06
N SER A 136 3.10 -0.79 -30.91
CA SER A 136 3.15 -0.74 -32.38
C SER A 136 3.40 0.67 -32.96
N GLY A 137 4.52 0.82 -33.67
CA GLY A 137 4.94 1.95 -34.51
C GLY A 137 5.97 2.86 -33.83
N ARG A 138 7.16 3.15 -34.36
CA ARG A 138 7.80 2.97 -35.67
C ARG A 138 9.30 2.87 -35.46
#